data_AF-A0A7C5Y566-F1
#
_entry.id   AF-A0A7C5Y566-F1
#
_cell.length_a   1.000
_cell.length_b   1.000
_cell.length_c   1.000
_cell.angle_alpha   90.00
_cell.angle_beta   90.00
_cell.angle_gamma   90.00
#
_symmetry.space_group_name_H-M   'P 1'
#
loop_
_entity.id
_entity.type
_entity.pdbx_description
1 polymer ?
#
loop_
_entity_poly.entity_id
_entity_poly.type
_entity_poly.pdbx_seq_one_letter_code
_entity_poly.pdbx_strand_id
1 'polypeptide(L)'
;MLSMILDVAYAYIQGDDTVLRDTLKKYGSNYVLFDQEIIVSNPLFGGKFYALNYLSCAKIGQVDQRFPMMSSKCEYENLWESVLITNDRCNIDGKIGRVGAVIEYTGYTGAIQQRLVNSYCIINNDGTLDLSRATNRFVRTLFRDQIGGIRNPQFIMYRLNDSKLHRGIPVPISQNLLIILYTYDEVWFVDGNWTSGYEDRTSRFYNSSLYRGFVLETLDGFDLVYNNGYVKIYRLK
;
A
#
# COMPACT_ATOMS: atom_id res chain seq x y z
N MET A 1 13.41 -25.87 -7.19
CA MET A 1 13.60 -24.44 -7.52
C MET A 1 12.27 -23.70 -7.60
N LEU A 2 11.30 -24.16 -8.40
CA LEU A 2 9.97 -23.52 -8.49
C LEU A 2 9.23 -23.45 -7.14
N SER A 3 9.32 -24.49 -6.31
CA SER A 3 8.70 -24.48 -4.97
C SER A 3 9.25 -23.39 -4.04
N MET A 4 10.56 -23.12 -4.10
CA MET A 4 11.20 -22.07 -3.29
C MET A 4 10.71 -20.68 -3.69
N ILE A 5 10.63 -20.41 -4.99
CA ILE A 5 10.17 -19.11 -5.50
C ILE A 5 8.72 -18.85 -5.07
N LEU A 6 7.85 -19.86 -5.18
CA LEU A 6 6.44 -19.74 -4.76
C LEU A 6 6.30 -19.56 -3.25
N ASP A 7 7.09 -20.28 -2.45
CA ASP A 7 7.05 -20.16 -0.98
C ASP A 7 7.54 -18.79 -0.51
N VAL A 8 8.63 -18.28 -1.11
CA VAL A 8 9.14 -16.93 -0.81
C VAL A 8 8.15 -15.85 -1.24
N ALA A 9 7.57 -15.97 -2.43
CA ALA A 9 6.55 -15.03 -2.91
C ALA A 9 5.34 -14.99 -1.97
N TYR A 10 4.87 -16.15 -1.54
CA TYR A 10 3.79 -16.27 -0.58
C TYR A 10 4.14 -15.62 0.76
N ALA A 11 5.32 -15.93 1.31
CA ALA A 11 5.78 -15.34 2.57
C ALA A 11 5.90 -13.82 2.52
N TYR A 12 6.30 -13.24 1.38
CA TYR A 12 6.42 -11.79 1.22
C TYR A 12 5.05 -11.09 1.13
N ILE A 13 4.09 -11.67 0.38
CA ILE A 13 2.86 -10.98 -0.03
C ILE A 13 1.65 -11.34 0.84
N GLN A 14 1.50 -12.61 1.20
CA GLN A 14 0.30 -13.13 1.89
C GLN A 14 0.60 -13.72 3.28
N GLY A 15 1.84 -14.14 3.52
CA GLY A 15 2.28 -14.66 4.81
C GLY A 15 2.51 -13.56 5.84
N ASP A 16 2.27 -13.91 7.09
CA ASP A 16 2.72 -13.13 8.24
C ASP A 16 4.22 -13.37 8.52
N ASP A 17 4.74 -12.68 9.54
CA ASP A 17 6.15 -12.78 9.90
C ASP A 17 6.53 -14.20 10.37
N THR A 18 5.59 -14.99 10.88
CA THR A 18 5.85 -16.39 11.25
C THR A 18 6.07 -17.23 10.01
N VAL A 19 5.21 -17.10 9.00
CA VAL A 19 5.38 -17.76 7.71
C VAL A 19 6.71 -17.36 7.05
N LEU A 20 7.11 -16.09 7.15
CA LEU A 20 8.40 -15.65 6.64
C LEU A 20 9.58 -16.30 7.37
N ARG A 21 9.57 -16.34 8.70
CA ARG A 21 10.62 -17.00 9.50
C ARG A 21 10.72 -18.49 9.17
N ASP A 22 9.59 -19.17 9.08
CA ASP A 22 9.58 -20.61 8.77
C ASP A 22 10.09 -20.88 7.36
N THR A 23 9.76 -20.01 6.40
CA THR A 23 10.29 -20.07 5.03
C THR A 23 11.80 -19.90 5.00
N LEU A 24 12.34 -18.93 5.75
CA LEU A 24 13.79 -18.73 5.84
C LEU A 24 14.50 -19.95 6.46
N LYS A 25 13.98 -20.49 7.57
CA LYS A 25 14.50 -21.70 8.21
C LYS A 25 14.47 -22.89 7.27
N LYS A 26 13.35 -23.10 6.56
CA LYS A 26 13.17 -24.17 5.58
C LYS A 26 14.24 -24.15 4.49
N TYR A 27 14.69 -22.96 4.08
CA TYR A 27 15.69 -22.79 3.03
C TYR A 27 17.09 -22.44 3.56
N GLY A 28 17.33 -22.55 4.87
CA GLY A 28 18.63 -22.32 5.48
C GLY A 28 19.14 -20.88 5.39
N SER A 29 18.25 -19.89 5.30
CA SER A 29 18.61 -18.48 5.32
C SER A 29 18.43 -17.87 6.70
N ASN A 30 19.37 -17.03 7.12
CA ASN A 30 19.28 -16.22 8.33
C ASN A 30 18.90 -14.76 8.05
N TYR A 31 18.79 -14.38 6.78
CA TYR A 31 18.57 -13.01 6.36
C TYR A 31 17.46 -12.92 5.33
N VAL A 32 16.70 -11.83 5.40
CA VAL A 32 15.71 -11.44 4.39
C VAL A 32 15.99 -10.03 3.92
N LEU A 33 15.89 -9.81 2.61
CA LEU A 33 16.18 -8.53 1.96
C LEU A 33 14.92 -8.01 1.29
N PHE A 34 14.64 -6.73 1.52
CA PHE A 34 13.59 -5.99 0.83
C PHE A 34 14.22 -4.87 0.02
N ASP A 35 13.93 -4.88 -1.28
CA ASP A 35 14.40 -3.89 -2.24
C ASP A 35 13.24 -2.98 -2.64
N GLN A 36 13.49 -1.67 -2.68
CA GLN A 36 12.52 -0.66 -3.11
C GLN A 36 11.93 -0.99 -4.48
N GLU A 37 12.71 -1.56 -5.39
CA GLU A 37 12.27 -1.92 -6.74
C GLU A 37 11.11 -2.92 -6.75
N ILE A 38 10.91 -3.65 -5.65
CA ILE A 38 9.74 -4.52 -5.49
C ILE A 38 8.48 -3.65 -5.48
N ILE A 39 8.45 -2.60 -4.66
CA ILE A 39 7.25 -1.79 -4.43
C ILE A 39 7.16 -0.60 -5.39
N VAL A 40 8.28 -0.06 -5.86
CA VAL A 40 8.32 1.19 -6.63
C VAL A 40 9.19 1.02 -7.87
N SER A 41 8.69 1.43 -9.03
CA SER A 41 9.46 1.59 -10.26
C SER A 41 9.33 3.02 -10.72
N ASN A 42 10.36 3.87 -10.60
CA ASN A 42 10.25 5.29 -10.97
C ASN A 42 9.62 5.47 -12.38
N PRO A 43 8.42 6.08 -12.55
CA PRO A 43 7.62 6.87 -11.60
C PRO A 43 6.38 6.19 -10.96
N LEU A 44 6.15 4.91 -11.21
CA LEU A 44 4.98 4.13 -10.80
C LEU A 44 5.18 3.38 -9.47
N PHE A 45 4.06 3.13 -8.79
CA PHE A 45 3.97 2.15 -7.71
C PHE A 45 3.64 0.78 -8.32
N GLY A 46 4.22 -0.29 -7.78
CA GLY A 46 4.00 -1.66 -8.21
C GLY A 46 5.14 -2.37 -8.94
N GLY A 47 6.34 -1.78 -8.99
CA GLY A 47 7.55 -2.25 -9.69
C GLY A 47 7.61 -3.75 -10.03
N LYS A 48 8.31 -4.55 -9.22
CA LYS A 48 8.32 -6.03 -9.34
C LYS A 48 7.19 -6.69 -8.54
N PHE A 49 6.40 -5.90 -7.81
CA PHE A 49 5.32 -6.36 -6.94
C PHE A 49 4.32 -7.26 -7.68
N TYR A 50 3.86 -6.85 -8.87
CA TYR A 50 2.83 -7.60 -9.59
C TYR A 50 3.24 -9.03 -9.93
N ALA A 51 4.52 -9.24 -10.29
CA ALA A 51 5.05 -10.58 -10.54
C ALA A 51 5.12 -11.40 -9.26
N LEU A 52 5.56 -10.79 -8.15
CA LEU A 52 5.63 -11.46 -6.85
C LEU A 52 4.23 -11.83 -6.34
N ASN A 53 3.26 -10.95 -6.54
CA ASN A 53 1.86 -11.14 -6.19
C ASN A 53 1.22 -12.29 -6.99
N TYR A 54 1.45 -12.34 -8.31
CA TYR A 54 1.03 -13.47 -9.15
C TYR A 54 1.57 -14.80 -8.62
N LEU A 55 2.87 -14.87 -8.32
CA LEU A 55 3.51 -16.07 -7.78
C LEU A 55 2.95 -16.48 -6.41
N SER A 56 2.69 -15.50 -5.55
CA SER A 56 2.03 -15.73 -4.26
C SER A 56 0.64 -16.35 -4.43
N CYS A 57 -0.15 -15.87 -5.39
CA CYS A 57 -1.48 -16.41 -5.67
C CYS A 57 -1.41 -17.77 -6.39
N ALA A 58 -0.39 -17.99 -7.24
CA ALA A 58 -0.12 -19.27 -7.87
C ALA A 58 0.20 -20.37 -6.86
N LYS A 59 0.93 -20.02 -5.79
CA LYS A 59 1.26 -20.94 -4.70
C LYS A 59 0.02 -21.60 -4.07
N ILE A 60 -1.08 -20.86 -3.99
CA ILE A 60 -2.35 -21.31 -3.40
C ILE A 60 -3.40 -21.69 -4.46
N GLY A 61 -2.99 -21.85 -5.73
CA GLY A 61 -3.88 -22.27 -6.81
C GLY A 61 -4.97 -21.26 -7.18
N GLN A 62 -4.78 -19.97 -6.87
CA GLN A 62 -5.77 -18.91 -7.12
C GLN A 62 -5.47 -18.09 -8.39
N VAL A 63 -4.56 -18.55 -9.25
CA VAL A 63 -4.36 -17.99 -10.59
C VAL A 63 -4.54 -19.07 -11.64
N ASP A 64 -4.90 -18.66 -12.85
CA ASP A 64 -4.92 -19.51 -14.03
C ASP A 64 -3.87 -19.01 -15.01
N GLN A 65 -2.93 -19.89 -15.36
CA GLN A 65 -1.76 -19.59 -16.18
C GLN A 65 -2.10 -19.21 -17.63
N ARG A 66 -3.35 -19.45 -18.06
CA ARG A 66 -3.85 -19.01 -19.37
C ARG A 66 -4.12 -17.51 -19.43
N PHE A 67 -4.28 -16.87 -18.27
CA PHE A 67 -4.52 -15.44 -18.18
C PHE A 67 -3.26 -14.70 -17.70
N PRO A 68 -3.08 -13.44 -18.13
CA PRO A 68 -1.95 -12.64 -17.68
C PRO A 68 -2.04 -12.33 -16.18
N MET A 69 -0.95 -11.82 -15.60
CA MET A 69 -0.96 -11.24 -14.26
C MET A 69 -2.08 -10.20 -14.12
N MET A 70 -2.56 -9.99 -12.90
CA MET A 70 -3.69 -9.10 -12.58
C MET A 70 -5.01 -9.60 -13.17
N SER A 71 -5.24 -10.91 -13.18
CA SER A 71 -6.48 -11.51 -13.71
C SER A 71 -7.24 -12.35 -12.69
N SER A 72 -6.72 -12.48 -11.47
CA SER A 72 -7.36 -13.24 -10.39
C SER A 72 -7.75 -12.36 -9.20
N LYS A 73 -8.82 -12.76 -8.50
CA LYS A 73 -9.30 -12.05 -7.31
C LYS A 73 -8.21 -11.95 -6.24
N CYS A 74 -7.43 -13.01 -6.07
CA CYS A 74 -6.31 -13.06 -5.15
C CYS A 74 -5.31 -11.92 -5.39
N GLU A 75 -4.94 -11.68 -6.66
CA GLU A 75 -3.97 -10.63 -6.99
C GLU A 75 -4.50 -9.25 -6.60
N TYR A 76 -5.79 -8.98 -6.86
CA TYR A 76 -6.42 -7.71 -6.51
C TYR A 76 -6.59 -7.50 -5.00
N GLU A 77 -6.92 -8.56 -4.25
CA GLU A 77 -7.01 -8.50 -2.77
C GLU A 77 -5.67 -8.13 -2.10
N ASN A 78 -4.55 -8.34 -2.79
CA ASN A 78 -3.20 -8.01 -2.32
C ASN A 78 -2.70 -6.64 -2.81
N LEU A 79 -3.49 -5.86 -3.55
CA LEU A 79 -3.11 -4.51 -3.97
C LEU A 79 -3.40 -3.49 -2.89
N TRP A 80 -2.57 -2.45 -2.81
CA TRP A 80 -2.88 -1.25 -2.04
C TRP A 80 -4.19 -0.61 -2.49
N GLU A 81 -4.79 0.17 -1.58
CA GLU A 81 -5.97 0.97 -1.89
C GLU A 81 -5.62 2.09 -2.87
N SER A 82 -6.41 2.21 -3.93
CA SER A 82 -6.25 3.20 -4.99
C SER A 82 -7.52 4.03 -5.15
N VAL A 83 -7.35 5.36 -5.20
CA VAL A 83 -8.46 6.32 -5.28
C VAL A 83 -8.30 7.15 -6.55
N LEU A 84 -9.28 7.02 -7.44
CA LEU A 84 -9.41 7.84 -8.65
C LEU A 84 -10.16 9.13 -8.31
N ILE A 85 -9.56 10.27 -8.60
CA ILE A 85 -10.15 11.59 -8.35
C ILE A 85 -11.00 11.99 -9.55
N THR A 86 -12.30 12.22 -9.33
CA THR A 86 -13.26 12.64 -10.36
C THR A 86 -13.35 14.16 -10.43
N ASN A 87 -14.04 14.69 -11.45
CA ASN A 87 -14.29 16.13 -11.55
C ASN A 87 -15.43 16.60 -10.63
N ASP A 88 -16.12 15.67 -9.97
CA ASP A 88 -17.22 15.99 -9.07
C ASP A 88 -16.69 16.67 -7.81
N ARG A 89 -17.50 17.59 -7.29
CA ARG A 89 -17.19 18.33 -6.07
C ARG A 89 -17.94 17.74 -4.90
N CYS A 90 -17.35 17.86 -3.73
CA CYS A 90 -17.95 17.51 -2.45
C CYS A 90 -17.78 18.67 -1.46
N ASN A 91 -18.58 18.68 -0.41
CA ASN A 91 -18.52 19.67 0.64
C ASN A 91 -18.56 18.96 2.00
N ILE A 92 -17.54 19.20 2.83
CA ILE A 92 -17.46 18.74 4.23
C ILE A 92 -17.26 19.99 5.08
N ASP A 93 -18.22 20.29 5.95
CA ASP A 93 -18.17 21.43 6.89
C ASP A 93 -17.78 22.77 6.24
N GLY A 94 -18.33 23.05 5.05
CA GLY A 94 -18.08 24.28 4.30
C GLY A 94 -16.78 24.28 3.48
N LYS A 95 -15.97 23.21 3.58
CA LYS A 95 -14.76 23.03 2.77
C LYS A 95 -15.10 22.26 1.49
N ILE A 96 -14.79 22.87 0.34
CA ILE A 96 -15.03 22.26 -0.97
C ILE A 96 -13.84 21.37 -1.35
N GLY A 97 -14.12 20.10 -1.66
CA GLY A 97 -13.16 19.12 -2.13
C GLY A 97 -13.54 18.52 -3.48
N ARG A 98 -12.80 17.48 -3.91
CA ARG A 98 -13.14 16.63 -5.06
C ARG A 98 -13.51 15.23 -4.61
N VAL A 99 -14.42 14.60 -5.35
CA VAL A 99 -14.82 13.21 -5.08
C VAL A 99 -13.70 12.27 -5.51
N GLY A 100 -13.35 11.36 -4.61
CA GLY A 100 -12.50 10.21 -4.86
C GLY A 100 -13.32 8.92 -4.90
N ALA A 101 -13.16 8.16 -5.97
CA ALA A 101 -13.74 6.83 -6.12
C ALA A 101 -12.68 5.75 -5.88
N VAL A 102 -12.96 4.81 -4.97
CA VAL A 102 -12.13 3.63 -4.79
C VAL A 102 -12.36 2.69 -5.96
N ILE A 103 -11.28 2.09 -6.43
CA ILE A 103 -11.33 1.03 -7.45
C ILE A 103 -11.56 -0.29 -6.72
N GLU A 104 -12.76 -0.82 -6.81
CA GLU A 104 -13.08 -2.18 -6.35
C GLU A 104 -13.00 -3.16 -7.52
N TYR A 105 -12.59 -4.39 -7.22
CA TYR A 105 -12.49 -5.48 -8.18
C TYR A 105 -13.48 -6.58 -7.80
N THR A 106 -14.43 -6.86 -8.69
CA THR A 106 -15.43 -7.91 -8.50
C THR A 106 -15.28 -8.98 -9.58
N GLY A 107 -15.59 -10.23 -9.23
CA GLY A 107 -15.54 -11.37 -10.16
C GLY A 107 -14.57 -12.48 -9.76
N TYR A 108 -14.49 -13.48 -10.64
CA TYR A 108 -13.63 -14.65 -10.54
C TYR A 108 -12.68 -14.71 -11.75
N THR A 109 -11.62 -15.52 -11.65
CA THR A 109 -10.49 -15.60 -12.59
C THR A 109 -10.89 -15.46 -14.07
N GLY A 110 -10.28 -14.50 -14.77
CA GLY A 110 -10.52 -14.26 -16.20
C GLY A 110 -11.73 -13.38 -16.54
N ALA A 111 -12.54 -12.97 -15.56
CA ALA A 111 -13.70 -12.09 -15.74
C ALA A 111 -13.80 -11.01 -14.65
N ILE A 112 -12.67 -10.36 -14.34
CA ILE A 112 -12.63 -9.32 -13.31
C ILE A 112 -13.20 -8.02 -13.85
N GLN A 113 -14.21 -7.51 -13.17
CA GLN A 113 -14.83 -6.23 -13.42
C GLN A 113 -14.30 -5.22 -12.42
N GLN A 114 -13.97 -4.02 -12.91
CA GLN A 114 -13.64 -2.88 -12.08
C GLN A 114 -14.92 -2.10 -11.81
N ARG A 115 -15.17 -1.79 -10.54
CA ARG A 115 -16.26 -0.92 -10.14
C ARG A 115 -15.65 0.28 -9.40
N LEU A 116 -16.05 1.47 -9.83
CA LEU A 116 -15.79 2.68 -9.08
C LEU A 116 -16.88 2.83 -8.02
N VAL A 117 -16.48 2.92 -6.77
CA VAL A 117 -17.36 3.25 -5.65
C VAL A 117 -16.93 4.59 -5.09
N ASN A 118 -17.81 5.59 -5.18
CA ASN A 118 -17.62 6.90 -4.56
C ASN A 118 -17.40 6.69 -3.07
N SER A 119 -16.21 7.03 -2.60
CA SER A 119 -15.82 6.68 -1.24
C SER A 119 -15.37 7.91 -0.46
N TYR A 120 -14.73 8.89 -1.11
CA TYR A 120 -14.06 9.98 -0.39
C TYR A 120 -14.40 11.38 -0.92
N CYS A 121 -14.45 12.34 -0.01
CA CYS A 121 -14.24 13.75 -0.29
C CYS A 121 -12.79 14.08 0.04
N ILE A 122 -12.01 14.46 -0.97
CA ILE A 122 -10.59 14.80 -0.83
C ILE A 122 -10.45 16.32 -0.81
N ILE A 123 -9.86 16.81 0.27
CA ILE A 123 -9.75 18.24 0.58
C ILE A 123 -8.28 18.58 0.76
N ASN A 124 -7.84 19.69 0.17
CA ASN A 124 -6.53 20.27 0.48
C ASN A 124 -6.61 21.17 1.70
N ASN A 125 -5.54 21.22 2.49
CA ASN A 125 -5.46 22.11 3.65
C ASN A 125 -5.64 23.59 3.29
N ASP A 126 -5.36 23.99 2.04
CA ASP A 126 -5.56 25.35 1.51
C ASP A 126 -6.83 25.50 0.64
N GLY A 127 -7.63 24.45 0.47
CA GLY A 127 -8.85 24.47 -0.35
C GLY A 127 -8.64 24.41 -1.87
N THR A 128 -7.40 24.30 -2.37
CA THR A 128 -7.11 24.22 -3.82
C THR A 128 -6.49 22.88 -4.19
N LEU A 129 -7.22 21.97 -4.85
CA LEU A 129 -6.68 20.65 -5.23
C LEU A 129 -5.72 20.75 -6.43
N ASP A 130 -4.42 20.97 -6.19
CA ASP A 130 -3.36 20.88 -7.19
C ASP A 130 -2.51 19.62 -6.99
N LEU A 131 -2.81 18.58 -7.77
CA LEU A 131 -2.10 17.29 -7.74
C LEU A 131 -0.82 17.30 -8.59
N SER A 132 -0.59 18.35 -9.39
CA SER A 132 0.55 18.44 -10.30
C SER A 132 1.89 18.63 -9.57
N ARG A 133 1.85 19.15 -8.33
CA ARG A 133 3.04 19.43 -7.52
C ARG A 133 3.56 18.24 -6.71
N ALA A 134 2.78 17.16 -6.59
CA ALA A 134 3.03 16.13 -5.59
C ALA A 134 3.67 14.84 -6.14
N THR A 135 3.61 14.59 -7.45
CA THR A 135 4.10 13.35 -8.10
C THR A 135 5.61 13.13 -8.01
N ASN A 136 6.43 14.18 -7.94
CA ASN A 136 7.90 14.05 -7.90
C ASN A 136 8.53 14.13 -6.50
N ARG A 137 7.80 14.62 -5.50
CA ARG A 137 8.37 14.86 -4.16
C ARG A 137 8.18 13.65 -3.24
N PHE A 138 7.06 12.95 -3.33
CA PHE A 138 6.66 11.97 -2.31
C PHE A 138 7.45 10.65 -2.33
N VAL A 139 7.78 10.09 -3.50
CA VAL A 139 8.67 8.91 -3.58
C VAL A 139 10.07 9.24 -3.04
N ARG A 140 10.57 10.47 -3.26
CA ARG A 140 11.82 10.89 -2.64
C ARG A 140 11.69 11.08 -1.13
N THR A 141 10.58 11.64 -0.64
CA THR A 141 10.38 11.90 0.79
C THR A 141 10.13 10.62 1.58
N LEU A 142 9.26 9.69 1.14
CA LEU A 142 9.04 8.38 1.78
C LEU A 142 10.34 7.59 2.06
N PHE A 143 11.31 7.67 1.14
CA PHE A 143 12.45 6.76 1.10
C PHE A 143 13.81 7.41 1.40
N ARG A 144 13.90 8.75 1.51
CA ARG A 144 15.11 9.43 2.02
C ARG A 144 14.95 9.98 3.44
N ASP A 145 13.77 10.49 3.79
CA ASP A 145 13.54 11.16 5.06
C ASP A 145 12.32 10.51 5.72
N GLN A 146 12.57 9.69 6.74
CA GLN A 146 11.59 8.99 7.57
C GLN A 146 10.22 9.70 7.60
N ILE A 147 9.14 8.96 7.32
CA ILE A 147 7.74 9.44 7.44
C ILE A 147 7.49 10.12 8.80
N GLY A 148 8.29 9.78 9.82
CA GLY A 148 8.38 10.43 11.13
C GLY A 148 8.63 11.95 11.17
N GLY A 149 8.72 12.65 10.02
CA GLY A 149 8.78 14.11 9.95
C GLY A 149 7.52 14.82 9.45
N ILE A 150 6.59 14.14 8.78
CA ILE A 150 5.44 14.80 8.14
C ILE A 150 4.29 14.94 9.15
N ARG A 151 4.35 15.97 9.99
CA ARG A 151 3.16 16.44 10.70
C ARG A 151 2.26 17.17 9.72
N ASN A 152 0.98 16.78 9.66
CA ASN A 152 -0.06 17.28 8.77
C ASN A 152 0.06 16.81 7.31
N PRO A 153 -0.66 15.75 6.90
CA PRO A 153 -0.74 15.35 5.51
C PRO A 153 -1.31 16.48 4.65
N GLN A 154 -0.82 16.60 3.41
CA GLN A 154 -1.24 17.65 2.48
C GLN A 154 -2.72 17.50 2.06
N PHE A 155 -3.18 16.26 1.98
CA PHE A 155 -4.52 15.86 1.58
C PHE A 155 -5.23 15.23 2.77
N ILE A 156 -6.48 15.64 3.00
CA ILE A 156 -7.38 15.04 3.98
C ILE A 156 -8.51 14.34 3.22
N MET A 157 -8.87 13.14 3.65
CA MET A 157 -9.96 12.36 3.05
C MET A 157 -11.08 12.14 4.06
N TYR A 158 -12.31 12.46 3.68
CA TYR A 158 -13.50 12.13 4.45
C TYR A 158 -14.33 11.12 3.70
N ARG A 159 -14.82 10.07 4.35
CA ARG A 159 -15.75 9.12 3.74
C ARG A 159 -17.08 9.82 3.44
N LEU A 160 -17.55 9.75 2.20
CA LEU A 160 -18.77 10.50 1.80
C LEU A 160 -20.04 10.00 2.49
N ASN A 161 -20.12 8.71 2.83
CA ASN A 161 -21.34 8.11 3.36
C ASN A 161 -21.56 8.39 4.86
N ASP A 162 -20.50 8.65 5.62
CA ASP A 162 -20.57 8.86 7.07
C ASP A 162 -19.79 10.10 7.54
N SER A 163 -19.21 10.87 6.62
CA SER A 163 -18.35 12.03 6.87
C SER A 163 -17.21 11.76 7.85
N LYS A 164 -16.80 10.50 8.02
CA LYS A 164 -15.70 10.14 8.91
C LYS A 164 -14.37 10.43 8.25
N LEU A 165 -13.45 11.00 9.01
CA LEU A 165 -12.06 11.14 8.58
C LEU A 165 -11.49 9.74 8.28
N HIS A 166 -10.92 9.60 7.09
CA HIS A 166 -10.20 8.41 6.67
C HIS A 166 -8.70 8.71 6.75
N ARG A 167 -8.01 8.10 7.71
CA ARG A 167 -6.65 8.47 8.14
C ARG A 167 -5.55 7.80 7.31
N GLY A 168 -5.82 7.56 6.03
CA GLY A 168 -4.82 7.11 5.08
C GLY A 168 -4.04 8.29 4.50
N ILE A 169 -2.72 8.17 4.39
CA ILE A 169 -1.86 9.18 3.77
C ILE A 169 -2.02 9.08 2.25
N PRO A 170 -2.66 10.06 1.58
CA PRO A 170 -2.93 9.96 0.16
C PRO A 170 -1.70 10.37 -0.64
N VAL A 171 -1.29 9.50 -1.55
CA VAL A 171 -0.05 9.63 -2.32
C VAL A 171 -0.37 9.70 -3.81
N PRO A 172 -0.14 10.83 -4.47
CA PRO A 172 -0.41 10.96 -5.89
C PRO A 172 0.62 10.20 -6.72
N ILE A 173 0.11 9.29 -7.55
CA ILE A 173 0.87 8.53 -8.54
C ILE A 173 0.71 9.12 -9.95
N SER A 174 -0.44 9.74 -10.22
CA SER A 174 -0.69 10.48 -11.46
C SER A 174 -1.61 11.67 -11.19
N GLN A 175 -1.97 12.42 -12.25
CA GLN A 175 -2.82 13.60 -12.14
C GLN A 175 -4.18 13.36 -11.46
N ASN A 176 -4.71 12.14 -11.53
CA ASN A 176 -6.02 11.81 -10.95
C ASN A 176 -6.02 10.50 -10.16
N LEU A 177 -4.85 9.95 -9.83
CA LEU A 177 -4.75 8.67 -9.11
C LEU A 177 -3.92 8.85 -7.84
N LEU A 178 -4.53 8.50 -6.72
CA LEU A 178 -3.88 8.36 -5.43
C LEU A 178 -3.73 6.89 -5.08
N ILE A 179 -2.64 6.55 -4.41
CA ILE A 179 -2.57 5.35 -3.56
C ILE A 179 -2.66 5.81 -2.11
N ILE A 180 -3.24 4.97 -1.25
CA ILE A 180 -3.36 5.30 0.16
C ILE A 180 -2.32 4.49 0.94
N LEU A 181 -1.54 5.14 1.78
CA LEU A 181 -0.60 4.48 2.68
C LEU A 181 -1.07 4.59 4.12
N TYR A 182 -0.89 3.54 4.90
CA TYR A 182 -1.30 3.48 6.30
C TYR A 182 -0.11 3.16 7.18
N THR A 183 0.24 4.06 8.09
CA THR A 183 1.41 3.91 8.96
C THR A 183 1.03 4.02 10.43
N TYR A 184 1.95 3.64 11.31
CA TYR A 184 1.81 3.82 12.75
C TYR A 184 2.10 5.26 13.20
N ASP A 185 2.50 6.16 12.29
CA ASP A 185 2.83 7.53 12.63
C ASP A 185 1.59 8.31 13.06
N GLU A 186 1.68 8.98 14.20
CA GLU A 186 0.61 9.82 14.75
C GLU A 186 0.55 11.18 14.05
N VAL A 187 0.09 11.18 12.80
CA VAL A 187 0.05 12.37 11.93
C VAL A 187 -1.35 12.98 11.79
N TRP A 188 -2.36 12.36 12.39
CA TRP A 188 -3.76 12.80 12.32
C TRP A 188 -4.24 13.35 13.66
N PHE A 189 -4.69 14.60 13.68
CA PHE A 189 -5.26 15.22 14.88
C PHE A 189 -6.78 15.07 14.91
N VAL A 190 -7.28 14.24 15.83
CA VAL A 190 -8.71 13.90 15.98
C VAL A 190 -9.08 14.04 17.45
N ASP A 191 -10.14 14.80 17.74
CA ASP A 191 -10.69 14.99 19.10
C ASP A 191 -9.62 15.38 20.14
N GLY A 192 -8.68 16.24 19.76
CA GLY A 192 -7.62 16.74 20.65
C GLY A 192 -6.39 15.84 20.77
N ASN A 193 -6.37 14.67 20.11
CA ASN A 193 -5.27 13.71 20.18
C ASN A 193 -4.65 13.46 18.81
N TRP A 194 -3.33 13.25 18.78
CA TRP A 194 -2.66 12.72 17.60
C TRP A 194 -2.88 11.20 17.53
N THR A 195 -3.25 10.71 16.36
CA THR A 195 -3.61 9.30 16.13
C THR A 195 -2.97 8.79 14.85
N SER A 196 -2.74 7.48 14.78
CA SER A 196 -2.24 6.82 13.58
C SER A 196 -3.36 6.49 12.59
N GLY A 197 -2.95 6.27 11.35
CA GLY A 197 -3.85 5.87 10.27
C GLY A 197 -4.04 4.37 10.11
N TYR A 198 -3.19 3.57 10.76
CA TYR A 198 -3.04 2.15 10.45
C TYR A 198 -4.33 1.34 10.52
N GLU A 199 -5.23 1.66 11.45
CA GLU A 199 -6.48 0.92 11.63
C GLU A 199 -7.54 1.18 10.55
N ASP A 200 -7.36 2.20 9.71
CA ASP A 200 -8.30 2.49 8.63
C ASP A 200 -8.00 1.67 7.36
N ARG A 201 -6.94 0.86 7.36
CA ARG A 201 -6.51 0.02 6.23
C ARG A 201 -7.57 -1.02 5.85
N THR A 202 -7.75 -1.21 4.54
CA THR A 202 -8.81 -2.08 3.99
C THR A 202 -8.28 -3.29 3.22
N SER A 203 -7.03 -3.24 2.75
CA SER A 203 -6.42 -4.28 1.91
C SER A 203 -5.47 -5.20 2.68
N ARG A 204 -5.30 -6.44 2.17
CA ARG A 204 -4.30 -7.39 2.69
C ARG A 204 -2.87 -6.93 2.45
N PHE A 205 -2.61 -6.08 1.47
CA PHE A 205 -1.29 -5.52 1.17
C PHE A 205 -0.58 -5.03 2.44
N TYR A 206 -1.30 -4.32 3.31
CA TYR A 206 -0.75 -3.67 4.49
C TYR A 206 -0.38 -4.66 5.61
N ASN A 207 -0.91 -5.88 5.58
CA ASN A 207 -0.55 -6.93 6.53
C ASN A 207 0.63 -7.78 6.03
N SER A 208 1.07 -7.59 4.79
CA SER A 208 2.15 -8.38 4.19
C SER A 208 3.49 -8.11 4.87
N SER A 209 4.33 -9.14 4.99
CA SER A 209 5.71 -8.99 5.48
C SER A 209 6.50 -7.98 4.64
N LEU A 210 6.24 -7.92 3.33
CA LEU A 210 6.82 -6.91 2.44
C LEU A 210 6.50 -5.48 2.87
N TYR A 211 5.22 -5.17 3.11
CA TYR A 211 4.82 -3.83 3.53
C TYR A 211 5.34 -3.49 4.92
N ARG A 212 5.19 -4.41 5.88
CA ARG A 212 5.63 -4.21 7.26
C ARG A 212 7.14 -4.02 7.37
N GLY A 213 7.93 -4.87 6.71
CA GLY A 213 9.38 -4.76 6.69
C GLY A 213 9.88 -3.57 5.90
N PHE A 214 9.31 -3.28 4.74
CA PHE A 214 9.84 -2.21 3.91
C PHE A 214 9.31 -0.81 4.26
N VAL A 215 8.04 -0.66 4.59
CA VAL A 215 7.42 0.64 4.83
C VAL A 215 7.34 0.97 6.31
N LEU A 216 6.91 0.01 7.14
CA LEU A 216 6.72 0.25 8.58
C LEU A 216 7.99 0.01 9.40
N GLU A 217 9.02 -0.57 8.79
CA GLU A 217 10.26 -1.00 9.46
C GLU A 217 10.03 -1.95 10.64
N THR A 218 8.93 -2.70 10.63
CA THR A 218 8.54 -3.63 11.69
C THR A 218 8.44 -5.06 11.14
N LEU A 219 9.21 -5.99 11.73
CA LEU A 219 9.12 -7.42 11.46
C LEU A 219 9.40 -8.20 12.74
N ASP A 220 8.39 -8.91 13.22
CA ASP A 220 8.43 -9.66 14.47
C ASP A 220 9.37 -10.86 14.36
N GLY A 221 10.28 -10.99 15.32
CA GLY A 221 11.31 -12.03 15.30
C GLY A 221 12.51 -11.73 14.40
N PHE A 222 12.68 -10.48 13.97
CA PHE A 222 13.83 -10.03 13.19
C PHE A 222 14.53 -8.83 13.84
N ASP A 223 15.82 -8.68 13.52
CA ASP A 223 16.62 -7.46 13.75
C ASP A 223 16.87 -6.76 12.40
N LEU A 224 16.57 -5.47 12.29
CA LEU A 224 17.02 -4.67 11.15
C LEU A 224 18.54 -4.43 11.27
N VAL A 225 19.31 -4.98 10.33
CA VAL A 225 20.78 -4.93 10.36
C VAL A 225 21.39 -4.05 9.28
N TYR A 226 20.60 -3.67 8.27
CA TYR A 226 21.00 -2.73 7.23
C TYR A 226 19.80 -1.95 6.71
N ASN A 227 19.96 -0.64 6.55
CA ASN A 227 18.97 0.24 5.93
C ASN A 227 19.69 1.41 5.24
N ASN A 228 19.48 1.58 3.94
CA ASN A 228 19.96 2.75 3.18
C ASN A 228 18.84 3.53 2.49
N GLY A 229 17.58 3.27 2.87
CA GLY A 229 16.37 3.82 2.24
C GLY A 229 15.90 3.06 0.99
N TYR A 230 16.81 2.44 0.24
CA TYR A 230 16.51 1.66 -0.98
C TYR A 230 16.43 0.16 -0.70
N VAL A 231 17.28 -0.33 0.19
CA VAL A 231 17.43 -1.73 0.55
C VAL A 231 17.40 -1.83 2.07
N LYS A 232 16.62 -2.79 2.56
CA LYS A 232 16.52 -3.14 3.97
C LYS A 232 16.83 -4.62 4.15
N ILE A 233 17.71 -4.94 5.09
CA ILE A 233 18.08 -6.31 5.41
C ILE A 233 17.79 -6.58 6.87
N TYR A 234 17.05 -7.67 7.10
CA TYR A 234 16.68 -8.15 8.41
C TYR A 234 17.37 -9.48 8.69
N ARG A 235 17.85 -9.66 9.91
CA ARG A 235 18.42 -10.91 10.41
C ARG A 235 17.41 -11.60 11.31
N LEU A 236 17.23 -12.91 11.14
CA LEU A 236 16.41 -13.74 12.01
C LEU A 236 16.99 -13.76 13.44
N LYS A 237 16.14 -13.60 14.45
CA LYS A 237 16.49 -13.74 15.87
C LYS A 237 16.61 -15.21 16.29
#